data_AF-A0A0M3JRF8-F1
#
_entry.id   AF-A0A0M3JRF8-F1
#
_cell.length_a   1.000
_cell.length_b   1.000
_cell.length_c   1.000
_cell.angle_alpha   90.00
_cell.angle_beta   90.00
_cell.angle_gamma   90.00
#
_symmetry.space_group_name_H-M   'P 1'
#
loop_
_entity.id
_entity.type
_entity.pdbx_description
1 polymer ?
#
loop_
_entity_poly.entity_id
_entity_poly.type
_entity_poly.pdbx_seq_one_letter_code
_entity_poly.pdbx_strand_id
1 'polypeptide(L)'
;MDTTNVLCIPQAYIETYFVVKSLLWSVLLALWLAVFFVLVNFEATRKFLQKHPDLCSFNMFKASGPTEQQIEQASFTYWLFGEGWDDKLPPGEQHSTPPNKKVTVRCDGPDAGYIATSACIISSALTVLKDADKMPSGGGAFTTAEAFKKTGIYERLANFGITFKIVENMA
;
A
#
# COMPACT_ATOMS: atom_id res chain seq x y z
N MET A 1 -31.24 -17.71 6.10
CA MET A 1 -29.89 -17.15 5.93
C MET A 1 -30.01 -15.68 6.22
N ASP A 2 -29.52 -15.28 7.39
CA ASP A 2 -29.61 -13.93 7.91
C ASP A 2 -28.54 -13.06 7.23
N THR A 3 -28.97 -12.14 6.35
CA THR A 3 -28.11 -11.22 5.59
C THR A 3 -27.69 -10.00 6.40
N THR A 4 -28.00 -9.95 7.70
CA THR A 4 -27.76 -8.78 8.55
C THR A 4 -26.32 -8.69 9.10
N ASN A 5 -25.49 -9.71 8.85
CA ASN A 5 -24.05 -9.68 9.14
C ASN A 5 -23.23 -9.26 7.92
N VAL A 6 -23.63 -8.20 7.22
CA VAL A 6 -22.66 -7.49 6.39
C VAL A 6 -21.65 -6.93 7.37
N LEU A 7 -20.45 -7.53 7.41
CA LEU A 7 -19.30 -7.01 8.14
C LEU A 7 -19.22 -5.51 7.86
N CYS A 8 -19.64 -4.68 8.82
CA CYS A 8 -19.30 -3.26 8.83
C CYS A 8 -17.80 -3.21 9.11
N ILE A 9 -16.99 -3.43 8.07
CA ILE A 9 -15.56 -3.19 8.13
C ILE A 9 -15.43 -1.70 8.47
N PRO A 10 -14.81 -1.33 9.61
CA PRO A 10 -14.62 0.08 9.92
C PRO A 10 -13.90 0.71 8.73
N GLN A 11 -14.52 1.72 8.14
CA GLN A 11 -14.02 2.36 6.94
C GLN A 11 -12.73 3.08 7.29
N ALA A 12 -11.59 2.50 6.89
CA ALA A 12 -10.32 3.17 6.95
C ALA A 12 -10.22 4.10 5.74
N TYR A 13 -10.25 5.40 5.99
CA TYR A 13 -9.91 6.39 4.98
C TYR A 13 -8.39 6.46 4.85
N ILE A 14 -7.86 6.21 3.64
CA ILE A 14 -6.43 6.19 3.37
C ILE A 14 -6.12 7.31 2.38
N GLU A 15 -5.29 8.24 2.81
CA GLU A 15 -4.68 9.25 1.94
C GLU A 15 -3.22 8.89 1.70
N THR A 16 -2.78 8.98 0.44
CA THR A 16 -1.38 8.75 0.07
C THR A 16 -0.78 10.05 -0.43
N TYR A 17 0.30 10.48 0.22
CA TYR A 17 1.02 11.69 -0.13
C TYR A 17 2.36 11.32 -0.80
N PHE A 18 2.67 12.00 -1.91
CA PHE A 18 3.97 11.88 -2.58
C PHE A 18 4.70 13.21 -2.52
N VAL A 19 5.96 13.18 -2.06
CA VAL A 19 6.78 14.39 -1.91
C VAL A 19 7.67 14.56 -3.13
N VAL A 20 7.58 15.74 -3.75
CA VAL A 20 8.44 16.15 -4.87
C VAL A 20 9.39 17.25 -4.39
N LYS A 21 10.59 17.31 -4.96
CA LYS A 21 11.68 18.22 -4.53
C LYS A 21 11.30 19.70 -4.48
N SER A 22 10.40 20.17 -5.34
CA SER A 22 10.01 21.58 -5.40
C SER A 22 8.69 21.77 -6.14
N LEU A 23 8.05 22.93 -5.95
CA LEU A 23 6.83 23.30 -6.68
C LEU A 23 7.00 23.25 -8.20
N LEU A 24 8.13 23.71 -8.74
CA LEU A 24 8.39 23.66 -10.18
C LEU A 24 8.36 22.22 -10.72
N TRP A 25 9.06 21.31 -10.04
CA TRP A 25 9.05 19.89 -10.40
C TRP A 25 7.65 19.27 -10.29
N SER A 26 6.86 19.66 -9.28
CA SER A 26 5.47 19.23 -9.15
C SER A 26 4.61 19.69 -10.33
N VAL A 27 4.75 20.95 -10.76
CA VAL A 27 4.02 21.51 -11.91
C VAL A 27 4.41 20.79 -13.20
N LEU A 28 5.72 20.58 -13.44
CA LEU A 28 6.20 19.86 -14.62
C LEU A 28 5.69 18.41 -14.65
N LEU A 29 5.72 17.72 -13.52
CA LEU A 29 5.17 16.37 -13.40
C LEU A 29 3.66 16.35 -13.68
N ALA A 30 2.90 17.28 -13.11
CA ALA A 30 1.46 17.38 -13.32
C ALA A 30 1.11 17.66 -14.80
N LEU A 31 1.84 18.57 -15.45
CA LEU A 31 1.68 18.85 -16.88
C LEU A 31 1.99 17.61 -17.72
N TRP A 32 3.08 16.90 -17.42
CA TRP A 32 3.40 15.66 -18.12
C TRP A 32 2.33 14.59 -17.91
N LEU A 33 1.82 14.40 -16.69
CA LEU A 33 0.75 13.44 -16.40
C LEU A 33 -0.56 13.80 -17.12
N ALA A 34 -0.88 15.09 -17.25
CA ALA A 34 -2.03 15.54 -18.01
C ALA A 34 -1.88 15.24 -19.52
N VAL A 35 -0.71 15.53 -20.10
CA VAL A 35 -0.40 15.17 -21.49
C VAL A 35 -0.44 13.65 -21.67
N PHE A 36 0.21 12.90 -20.79
CA PHE A 36 0.20 11.44 -20.79
C PHE A 36 -1.23 10.89 -20.74
N PHE A 37 -2.08 11.43 -19.87
CA PHE A 37 -3.50 11.07 -19.77
C PHE A 37 -4.24 11.28 -21.09
N VAL A 38 -4.00 12.39 -21.80
CA VAL A 38 -4.58 12.61 -23.12
C VAL A 38 -4.03 11.59 -24.14
N LEU A 39 -2.71 11.39 -24.17
CA LEU A 39 -2.05 10.48 -25.11
C LEU A 39 -2.46 9.01 -24.94
N VAL A 40 -2.74 8.54 -23.72
CA VAL A 40 -3.20 7.15 -23.53
C VAL A 40 -4.59 6.89 -24.11
N ASN A 41 -5.40 7.92 -24.35
CA ASN A 41 -6.74 7.75 -24.91
C ASN A 41 -6.74 7.43 -26.41
N PHE A 42 -5.68 7.77 -27.15
CA PHE A 42 -5.59 7.48 -28.58
C PHE A 42 -4.71 6.25 -28.84
N GLU A 43 -5.17 5.34 -29.70
CA GLU A 43 -4.52 4.06 -29.93
C GLU A 43 -3.07 4.18 -30.43
N ALA A 44 -2.84 5.07 -31.42
CA ALA A 44 -1.52 5.26 -32.01
C ALA A 44 -0.49 5.76 -30.99
N THR A 45 -0.86 6.76 -30.19
CA THR A 45 0.01 7.32 -29.14
C THR A 45 0.15 6.36 -27.96
N ARG A 46 -0.90 5.63 -27.57
CA ARG A 46 -0.81 4.57 -26.56
C ARG A 46 0.20 3.49 -26.95
N LYS A 47 0.15 3.02 -28.21
CA LYS A 47 1.14 2.05 -28.74
C LYS A 47 2.55 2.61 -28.70
N PHE A 48 2.73 3.90 -28.99
CA PHE A 48 4.02 4.58 -28.87
C PHE A 48 4.52 4.62 -27.41
N LEU A 49 3.67 5.07 -26.46
CA LEU A 49 4.00 5.13 -25.03
C LEU A 49 4.43 3.76 -24.48
N GLN A 50 3.74 2.69 -24.89
CA GLN A 50 4.05 1.31 -24.47
C GLN A 50 5.36 0.79 -25.07
N LYS A 51 5.71 1.20 -26.30
CA LYS A 51 6.93 0.75 -26.99
C LYS A 51 8.18 1.48 -26.50
N HIS A 52 8.02 2.69 -25.99
CA HIS A 52 9.13 3.56 -25.56
C HIS A 52 8.97 4.07 -24.12
N PRO A 53 8.79 3.17 -23.13
CA PRO A 53 8.61 3.58 -21.73
C PRO A 53 9.81 4.38 -21.21
N ASP A 54 11.02 4.08 -21.69
CA ASP A 54 12.26 4.81 -21.43
C ASP A 54 12.21 6.27 -21.89
N LEU A 55 11.79 6.54 -23.13
CA LEU A 55 11.63 7.92 -23.59
C LEU A 55 10.50 8.64 -22.84
N CYS A 56 9.36 7.97 -22.68
CA CYS A 56 8.15 8.57 -22.09
C CYS A 56 8.21 8.74 -20.57
N SER A 57 9.18 8.11 -19.92
CA SER A 57 9.46 8.30 -18.48
C SER A 57 10.75 9.07 -18.23
N PHE A 58 11.37 9.64 -19.26
CA PHE A 58 12.65 10.36 -19.15
C PHE A 58 13.75 9.50 -18.51
N ASN A 59 13.88 8.24 -18.96
CA ASN A 59 14.77 7.19 -18.45
C ASN A 59 14.53 6.77 -16.99
N MET A 60 13.43 7.20 -16.37
CA MET A 60 13.08 6.76 -15.01
C MET A 60 12.66 5.28 -14.98
N PHE A 61 11.99 4.82 -16.03
CA PHE A 61 11.69 3.40 -16.27
C PHE A 61 12.38 2.93 -17.54
N LYS A 62 12.74 1.65 -17.60
CA LYS A 62 13.31 1.02 -18.80
C LYS A 62 12.46 -0.17 -19.17
N ALA A 63 12.35 -0.45 -20.47
CA ALA A 63 11.67 -1.65 -20.96
C ALA A 63 12.28 -2.96 -20.40
N SER A 64 13.60 -2.95 -20.16
CA SER A 64 14.32 -4.07 -19.53
C SER A 64 14.03 -4.25 -18.03
N GLY A 65 13.35 -3.28 -17.39
CA GLY A 65 13.33 -3.16 -15.93
C GLY A 65 14.67 -2.70 -15.34
N PRO A 66 14.77 -2.62 -14.01
CA PRO A 66 16.00 -2.35 -13.29
C PRO A 66 16.96 -3.54 -13.34
N THR A 67 18.25 -3.29 -13.13
CA THR A 67 19.25 -4.36 -12.96
C THR A 67 19.14 -5.01 -11.58
N GLU A 68 19.67 -6.22 -11.42
CA GLU A 68 19.74 -6.89 -10.12
C GLU A 68 20.42 -6.01 -9.06
N GLN A 69 21.54 -5.37 -9.41
CA GLN A 69 22.23 -4.44 -8.52
C GLN A 69 21.35 -3.24 -8.09
N GLN A 70 20.53 -2.69 -9.00
CA GLN A 70 19.60 -1.61 -8.66
C GLN A 70 18.52 -2.08 -7.69
N ILE A 71 18.04 -3.32 -7.85
CA ILE A 71 17.06 -3.94 -6.94
C ILE A 71 17.71 -4.18 -5.57
N GLU A 72 18.92 -4.75 -5.53
CA GLU A 72 19.64 -5.05 -4.29
C GLU A 72 19.98 -3.81 -3.47
N GLN A 73 20.27 -2.68 -4.13
CA GLN A 73 20.61 -1.42 -3.48
C GLN A 73 19.40 -0.56 -3.13
N ALA A 74 18.22 -0.90 -3.63
CA ALA A 74 16.99 -0.18 -3.37
C ALA A 74 16.32 -0.66 -2.07
N SER A 75 15.66 0.26 -1.39
CA SER A 75 14.90 0.04 -0.16
C SER A 75 13.72 1.00 -0.12
N PHE A 76 12.67 0.66 0.62
CA PHE A 76 11.60 1.61 0.92
C PHE A 76 11.47 1.85 2.42
N THR A 77 10.97 3.04 2.75
CA THR A 77 10.42 3.35 4.06
C THR A 77 9.05 3.98 3.86
N TYR A 78 8.04 3.42 4.50
CA TYR A 78 6.71 4.00 4.62
C TYR A 78 6.48 4.53 6.02
N TRP A 79 5.94 5.73 6.09
CA TRP A 79 5.44 6.34 7.31
C TRP A 79 3.92 6.33 7.25
N LEU A 80 3.32 5.58 8.17
CA LEU A 80 1.88 5.43 8.30
C LEU A 80 1.44 6.26 9.50
N PHE A 81 0.57 7.23 9.27
CA PHE A 81 0.00 8.09 10.31
C PHE A 81 -1.46 7.72 10.48
N GLY A 82 -1.81 7.19 11.65
CA GLY A 82 -3.17 6.80 12.00
C GLY A 82 -3.75 7.75 13.04
N GLU A 83 -4.97 8.23 12.80
CA GLU A 83 -5.78 8.94 13.78
C GLU A 83 -7.06 8.13 14.06
N GLY A 84 -7.44 8.01 15.32
CA GLY A 84 -8.62 7.26 15.73
C GLY A 84 -9.06 7.60 17.16
N TRP A 85 -9.81 6.70 17.77
CA TRP A 85 -10.34 6.88 19.12
C TRP A 85 -9.74 5.86 20.10
N ASP A 86 -9.55 6.27 21.35
CA ASP A 86 -9.09 5.39 22.43
C ASP A 86 -10.17 4.39 22.88
N ASP A 87 -11.43 4.78 22.81
CA ASP A 87 -12.59 3.96 23.11
C ASP A 87 -13.09 3.19 21.87
N LYS A 88 -13.78 2.08 22.12
CA LYS A 88 -14.37 1.24 21.07
C LYS A 88 -15.88 1.31 21.18
N LEU A 89 -16.55 1.66 20.09
CA LEU A 89 -18.01 1.57 19.99
C LEU A 89 -18.47 0.22 19.44
N PRO A 90 -19.72 -0.19 19.72
CA PRO A 90 -20.35 -1.34 19.07
C PRO A 90 -20.40 -1.21 17.54
N PRO A 91 -20.45 -2.33 16.79
CA PRO A 91 -20.59 -2.29 15.35
C PRO A 91 -21.83 -1.51 14.89
N GLY A 92 -21.64 -0.58 13.95
CA GLY A 92 -22.72 0.25 13.41
C GLY A 92 -22.91 1.60 14.12
N GLU A 93 -22.26 1.81 15.27
CA GLU A 93 -22.24 3.10 15.95
C GLU A 93 -21.06 3.97 15.47
N GLN A 94 -21.26 5.29 15.44
CA GLN A 94 -20.25 6.27 15.05
C GLN A 94 -19.87 7.15 16.24
N HIS A 95 -18.58 7.47 16.35
CA HIS A 95 -18.11 8.42 17.34
C HIS A 95 -18.67 9.81 17.03
N SER A 96 -19.24 10.46 18.04
CA SER A 96 -19.75 11.85 17.94
C SER A 96 -18.65 12.89 18.13
N THR A 97 -17.48 12.47 18.61
CA THR A 97 -16.31 13.32 18.87
C THR A 97 -15.25 13.13 17.78
N PRO A 98 -14.39 14.13 17.52
CA PRO A 98 -13.22 13.94 16.67
C PRO A 98 -12.24 12.90 17.23
N PRO A 99 -11.39 12.27 16.38
CA PRO A 99 -10.33 11.37 16.82
C PRO A 99 -9.46 11.98 17.94
N ASN A 100 -9.18 11.20 18.99
CA ASN A 100 -8.39 11.62 20.15
C ASN A 100 -7.08 10.84 20.32
N LYS A 101 -6.82 9.85 19.46
CA LYS A 101 -5.63 9.01 19.48
C LYS A 101 -4.87 9.15 18.16
N LYS A 102 -3.55 9.26 18.24
CA LYS A 102 -2.66 9.22 17.08
C LYS A 102 -1.62 8.12 17.24
N VAL A 103 -1.28 7.45 16.15
CA VAL A 103 -0.24 6.43 16.09
C VAL A 103 0.58 6.62 14.82
N THR A 104 1.89 6.66 14.96
CA THR A 104 2.83 6.68 13.83
C THR A 104 3.52 5.33 13.74
N VAL A 105 3.47 4.71 12.57
CA VAL A 105 4.16 3.45 12.28
C VAL A 105 5.16 3.66 11.15
N ARG A 106 6.39 3.23 11.38
CA ARG A 106 7.42 3.13 10.37
C ARG A 106 7.45 1.70 9.83
N CYS A 107 7.37 1.54 8.52
CA CYS A 107 7.56 0.29 7.82
C CYS A 107 8.79 0.40 6.92
N ASP A 108 9.77 -0.47 7.10
CA ASP A 108 10.97 -0.53 6.28
C ASP A 108 11.01 -1.86 5.52
N GLY A 109 11.59 -1.85 4.32
CA GLY A 109 11.79 -3.07 3.53
C GLY A 109 12.80 -2.90 2.40
N PRO A 110 13.02 -3.99 1.63
CA PRO A 110 13.90 -3.99 0.45
C PRO A 110 13.29 -3.16 -0.68
N ASP A 111 13.72 -3.33 -1.93
CA ASP A 111 13.05 -2.72 -3.07
C ASP A 111 11.52 -2.92 -3.03
N ALA A 112 10.77 -1.84 -3.26
CA ALA A 112 9.32 -1.82 -3.18
C ALA A 112 8.63 -2.63 -4.29
N GLY A 113 9.18 -2.60 -5.51
CA GLY A 113 8.49 -3.07 -6.71
C GLY A 113 8.59 -4.57 -6.95
N TYR A 114 9.74 -5.16 -6.64
CA TYR A 114 10.10 -6.52 -6.99
C TYR A 114 10.17 -7.39 -5.73
N ILE A 115 11.15 -7.18 -4.86
CA ILE A 115 11.35 -8.05 -3.69
C ILE A 115 10.17 -7.91 -2.73
N ALA A 116 9.84 -6.69 -2.30
CA ALA A 116 8.85 -6.47 -1.27
C ALA A 116 7.44 -6.89 -1.73
N THR A 117 7.02 -6.51 -2.94
CA THR A 117 5.70 -6.86 -3.45
C THR A 117 5.53 -8.38 -3.61
N SER A 118 6.54 -9.08 -4.16
CA SER A 118 6.52 -10.55 -4.23
C SER A 118 6.48 -11.20 -2.84
N ALA A 119 7.26 -10.68 -1.89
CA ALA A 119 7.26 -11.14 -0.50
C ALA A 119 5.89 -10.96 0.17
N CYS A 120 5.20 -9.83 -0.06
CA CYS A 120 3.85 -9.59 0.44
C CYS A 120 2.85 -10.62 -0.07
N ILE A 121 2.89 -10.94 -1.37
CA ILE A 121 1.99 -11.93 -1.98
C ILE A 121 2.26 -13.33 -1.40
N ILE A 122 3.53 -13.76 -1.35
CA ILE A 122 3.91 -15.07 -0.83
C ILE A 122 3.54 -15.19 0.66
N SER A 123 3.84 -14.15 1.45
CA SER A 123 3.50 -14.10 2.88
C SER A 123 1.99 -14.17 3.10
N SER A 124 1.21 -13.47 2.26
CA SER A 124 -0.25 -13.52 2.30
C SER A 124 -0.78 -14.91 1.95
N ALA A 125 -0.28 -15.53 0.88
CA ALA A 125 -0.69 -16.88 0.48
C ALA A 125 -0.36 -17.94 1.55
N LEU A 126 0.86 -17.88 2.11
CA LEU A 126 1.26 -18.76 3.21
C LEU A 126 0.41 -18.53 4.46
N THR A 127 0.02 -17.29 4.74
CA THR A 127 -0.85 -16.96 5.86
C THR A 127 -2.24 -17.56 5.68
N VAL A 128 -2.85 -17.41 4.51
CA VAL A 128 -4.14 -18.04 4.20
C VAL A 128 -4.09 -19.56 4.37
N LEU A 129 -2.99 -20.20 3.95
CA LEU A 129 -2.86 -21.67 4.01
C LEU A 129 -2.53 -22.19 5.42
N LYS A 130 -1.62 -21.53 6.14
CA LYS A 130 -1.07 -22.05 7.41
C LYS A 130 -1.79 -21.53 8.65
N ASP A 131 -2.48 -20.41 8.53
CA ASP A 131 -3.21 -19.77 9.63
C ASP A 131 -4.72 -19.75 9.32
N ALA A 132 -5.20 -20.70 8.50
CA ALA A 132 -6.58 -20.79 8.04
C ALA A 132 -7.60 -20.85 9.21
N ASP A 133 -7.22 -21.48 10.32
CA ASP A 133 -8.01 -21.56 11.56
C ASP A 133 -8.16 -20.21 12.28
N LYS A 134 -7.30 -19.24 11.96
CA LYS A 134 -7.29 -17.88 12.54
C LYS A 134 -7.94 -16.84 11.63
N MET A 135 -8.29 -17.22 10.41
CA MET A 135 -8.96 -16.35 9.44
C MET A 135 -10.43 -16.11 9.84
N PRO A 136 -11.05 -15.00 9.39
CA PRO A 136 -12.48 -14.77 9.58
C PRO A 136 -13.33 -15.94 9.06
N SER A 137 -14.33 -16.35 9.84
CA SER A 137 -15.29 -17.38 9.45
C SER A 137 -16.33 -16.83 8.48
N GLY A 138 -16.70 -17.63 7.48
CA GLY A 138 -17.63 -17.24 6.41
C GLY A 138 -16.88 -16.93 5.11
N GLY A 139 -17.44 -17.35 3.98
CA GLY A 139 -16.88 -16.99 2.67
C GLY A 139 -17.06 -15.50 2.37
N GLY A 140 -16.21 -14.95 1.50
CA GLY A 140 -16.32 -13.56 1.07
C GLY A 140 -14.98 -12.94 0.72
N ALA A 141 -14.99 -11.63 0.49
CA ALA A 141 -13.80 -10.82 0.30
C ALA A 141 -13.51 -10.04 1.58
N PHE A 142 -12.29 -10.17 2.11
CA PHE A 142 -11.84 -9.49 3.32
C PHE A 142 -10.68 -8.55 2.98
N THR A 143 -10.62 -7.40 3.66
CA THR A 143 -9.40 -6.58 3.65
C THR A 143 -8.30 -7.33 4.37
N THR A 144 -7.03 -7.04 4.04
CA THR A 144 -5.88 -7.68 4.69
C THR A 144 -5.86 -7.39 6.20
N ALA A 145 -6.29 -6.20 6.62
CA ALA A 145 -6.43 -5.85 8.03
C ALA A 145 -7.40 -6.79 8.76
N GLU A 146 -8.56 -7.10 8.19
CA GLU A 146 -9.53 -8.00 8.81
C GLU A 146 -9.13 -9.47 8.67
N ALA A 147 -8.60 -9.85 7.50
CA ALA A 147 -8.19 -11.21 7.20
C ALA A 147 -7.02 -11.66 8.09
N PHE A 148 -6.02 -10.80 8.28
CA PHE A 148 -4.74 -11.18 8.88
C PHE A 148 -4.53 -10.65 10.30
N LYS A 149 -5.51 -9.96 10.91
CA LYS A 149 -5.37 -9.37 12.27
C LYS A 149 -4.94 -10.35 13.36
N LYS A 150 -5.23 -11.65 13.21
CA LYS A 150 -4.94 -12.70 14.19
C LYS A 150 -3.92 -13.73 13.69
N THR A 151 -3.24 -13.46 12.58
CA THR A 151 -2.34 -14.42 11.94
C THR A 151 -0.86 -14.03 12.11
N GLY A 152 0.04 -14.94 11.78
CA GLY A 152 1.49 -14.71 11.79
C GLY A 152 2.04 -13.98 10.56
N ILE A 153 1.27 -13.05 9.96
CA ILE A 153 1.66 -12.37 8.71
C ILE A 153 2.91 -11.51 8.91
N TYR A 154 3.05 -10.82 10.05
CA TYR A 154 4.15 -9.90 10.30
C TYR A 154 5.49 -10.64 10.42
N GLU A 155 5.51 -11.82 11.03
CA GLU A 155 6.69 -12.67 11.12
C GLU A 155 7.11 -13.18 9.74
N ARG A 156 6.14 -13.50 8.87
CA ARG A 156 6.42 -13.91 7.49
C ARG A 156 7.03 -12.76 6.69
N LEU A 157 6.47 -11.57 6.80
CA LEU A 157 6.99 -10.36 6.16
C LEU A 157 8.40 -10.01 6.67
N ALA A 158 8.65 -10.16 7.97
CA ALA A 158 9.95 -9.91 8.56
C ALA A 158 11.06 -10.82 8.00
N ASN A 159 10.74 -12.07 7.63
CA ASN A 159 11.71 -12.97 6.97
C ASN A 159 12.16 -12.49 5.59
N PHE A 160 11.41 -11.57 4.97
CA PHE A 160 11.79 -10.89 3.72
C PHE A 160 12.33 -9.47 3.96
N GLY A 161 12.64 -9.12 5.21
CA GLY A 161 13.16 -7.81 5.59
C GLY A 161 12.09 -6.71 5.69
N ILE A 162 10.80 -7.04 5.57
CA ILE A 162 9.71 -6.08 5.73
C ILE A 162 9.32 -6.01 7.21
N THR A 163 9.61 -4.90 7.87
CA THR A 163 9.43 -4.76 9.33
C THR A 163 8.62 -3.52 9.69
N PHE A 164 7.86 -3.61 10.77
CA PHE A 164 7.00 -2.54 11.26
C PHE A 164 7.40 -2.15 12.68
N LYS A 165 7.44 -0.85 12.97
CA LYS A 165 7.75 -0.30 14.29
C LYS A 165 6.79 0.84 14.60
N ILE A 166 6.16 0.78 15.77
CA ILE A 166 5.46 1.94 16.33
C ILE A 166 6.54 2.93 16.76
N VAL A 167 6.40 4.17 16.33
CA VAL A 167 7.32 5.25 16.69
C VAL A 167 6.63 6.08 17.76
N GLU A 168 7.14 5.98 18.98
CA GLU A 168 6.72 6.84 20.09
C GLU A 168 7.28 8.25 19.83
N ASN A 169 6.39 9.25 19.85
CA ASN A 169 6.70 10.67 19.64
C ASN A 169 7.18 11.04 18.23
N MET A 170 6.24 11.40 17.36
CA MET A 170 6.43 12.52 16.44
C MET A 170 5.44 13.59 16.89
N ALA A 171 5.95 14.57 17.65
CA ALA A 171 5.19 15.69 18.19
C ALA A 171 4.53 16.50 17.07
#